data_AF-A0A7W1SQR4-F1
#
_entry.id   AF-A0A7W1SQR4-F1
#
_cell.length_a   1.000
_cell.length_b   1.000
_cell.length_c   1.000
_cell.angle_alpha   90.00
_cell.angle_beta   90.00
_cell.angle_gamma   90.00
#
_symmetry.space_group_name_H-M   'P 1'
#
loop_
_entity.id
_entity.type
_entity.pdbx_description
1 polymer ?
#
loop_
_entity_poly.entity_id
_entity_poly.type
_entity_poly.pdbx_seq_one_letter_code
_entity_poly.pdbx_strand_id
1 'polypeptide(L)'
;MGERAYRVQKMPDPEVWFGSYRNNTIVSKVALKSLDRISLYFPIAIDLGWEIIAFDLTVIEGKKEITKSSNSSLISQSQKALMEILKPGQKLIIENIKVRISDGSQRYLPPIIMEIK
;
A
#
# COMPACT_ATOMS: atom_id res chain seq x y z
N MET A 1 -1.65 -27.37 -40.28
CA MET A 1 -2.13 -27.13 -38.89
C MET A 1 -1.05 -26.33 -38.20
N GLY A 2 -1.30 -25.04 -37.92
CA GLY A 2 -0.30 -24.16 -37.30
C GLY A 2 -0.56 -24.09 -35.80
N GLU A 3 0.31 -24.69 -35.01
CA GLU A 3 0.24 -24.63 -33.55
C GLU A 3 0.65 -23.22 -33.11
N ARG A 4 -0.34 -22.41 -32.72
CA ARG A 4 -0.08 -21.13 -32.06
C ARG A 4 0.44 -21.44 -30.65
N ALA A 5 1.74 -21.24 -30.44
CA ALA A 5 2.32 -21.32 -29.11
C ALA A 5 1.84 -20.12 -28.27
N TYR A 6 0.94 -20.37 -27.33
CA TYR A 6 0.52 -19.38 -26.35
C TYR A 6 1.53 -19.33 -25.20
N ARG A 7 2.00 -18.13 -24.86
CA ARG A 7 2.82 -17.92 -23.67
C ARG A 7 1.93 -17.59 -22.48
N VAL A 8 1.97 -18.42 -21.45
CA VAL A 8 1.37 -18.10 -20.15
C VAL A 8 2.30 -17.13 -19.43
N GLN A 9 1.87 -15.88 -19.27
CA GLN A 9 2.60 -14.87 -18.51
C GLN A 9 1.92 -14.66 -17.15
N LYS A 10 2.71 -14.56 -16.09
CA LYS A 10 2.18 -14.18 -14.77
C LYS A 10 1.64 -12.76 -14.84
N MET A 11 0.49 -12.55 -14.22
CA MET A 11 -0.09 -11.23 -14.05
C MET A 11 0.88 -10.35 -13.24
N PRO A 12 1.23 -9.14 -13.75
CA PRO A 12 2.09 -8.22 -13.03
C PRO A 12 1.42 -7.79 -11.72
N ASP A 13 2.23 -7.62 -10.67
CA ASP A 13 1.72 -7.13 -9.40
C ASP A 13 1.37 -5.64 -9.50
N PRO A 14 0.24 -5.21 -8.91
CA PRO A 14 -0.13 -3.79 -8.88
C PRO A 14 0.81 -2.98 -7.99
N GLU A 15 0.86 -1.68 -8.26
CA GLU A 15 1.50 -0.72 -7.37
C GLU A 15 0.52 -0.29 -6.28
N VAL A 16 0.99 -0.18 -5.03
CA VAL A 16 0.17 0.36 -3.94
C VAL A 16 0.35 1.86 -3.87
N TRP A 17 -0.76 2.57 -3.79
CA TRP A 17 -0.80 4.02 -3.71
C TRP A 17 -1.52 4.43 -2.42
N PHE A 18 -1.03 5.49 -1.80
CA PHE A 18 -1.73 6.13 -0.69
C PHE A 18 -2.23 7.50 -1.16
N GLY A 19 -3.51 7.56 -1.54
CA GLY A 19 -4.05 8.69 -2.31
C GLY A 19 -3.33 8.83 -3.65
N SER A 20 -2.60 9.95 -3.83
CA SER A 20 -1.77 10.21 -5.02
C SER A 20 -0.29 9.91 -4.80
N TYR A 21 0.09 9.43 -3.62
CA TYR A 21 1.48 9.24 -3.23
C TYR A 21 1.96 7.82 -3.52
N ARG A 22 3.16 7.75 -4.11
CA ARG A 22 3.86 6.52 -4.47
C ARG A 22 5.05 6.31 -3.55
N ASN A 23 5.72 5.18 -3.71
CA ASN A 23 6.96 4.90 -3.00
C ASN A 23 7.98 6.04 -3.17
N ASN A 24 8.72 6.31 -2.10
CA ASN A 24 9.77 7.33 -1.98
C ASN A 24 9.29 8.78 -2.25
N THR A 25 8.03 9.08 -1.93
CA THR A 25 7.47 10.43 -2.05
C THR A 25 7.60 11.20 -0.73
N ILE A 26 7.88 12.51 -0.85
CA ILE A 26 7.82 13.44 0.28
C ILE A 26 6.40 14.00 0.37
N VAL A 27 5.77 13.87 1.54
CA VAL A 27 4.39 14.27 1.77
C VAL A 27 4.28 15.24 2.92
N SER A 28 3.37 16.20 2.82
CA SER A 28 3.04 17.05 3.97
C SER A 28 2.19 16.27 4.95
N LYS A 29 2.39 16.52 6.25
CA LYS A 29 1.57 15.91 7.30
C LYS A 29 0.07 16.18 7.12
N VAL A 30 -0.29 17.37 6.63
CA VAL A 30 -1.69 17.75 6.37
C VAL A 30 -2.30 16.89 5.27
N ALA A 31 -1.58 16.68 4.16
CA ALA A 31 -2.08 15.85 3.07
C ALA A 31 -2.21 14.39 3.50
N LEU A 32 -1.24 13.87 4.24
CA LEU A 32 -1.28 12.51 4.79
C LEU A 32 -2.54 12.28 5.66
N LYS A 33 -2.89 13.25 6.52
CA LYS A 33 -4.07 13.17 7.39
C LYS A 33 -5.39 13.20 6.64
N SER A 34 -5.43 13.77 5.43
CA SER A 34 -6.63 13.82 4.60
C SER A 34 -6.93 12.50 3.89
N LEU A 35 -6.02 11.52 3.97
CA LEU A 35 -6.17 10.23 3.32
C LEU A 35 -6.73 9.20 4.29
N ASP A 36 -7.77 8.50 3.83
CA ASP A 36 -8.49 7.50 4.64
C ASP A 36 -8.27 6.06 4.16
N ARG A 37 -7.67 5.85 2.99
CA ARG A 37 -7.52 4.52 2.38
C ARG A 37 -6.27 4.38 1.53
N ILE A 38 -5.77 3.15 1.41
CA ILE A 38 -4.82 2.75 0.37
C ILE A 38 -5.57 2.19 -0.84
N SER A 39 -4.98 2.36 -2.02
CA SER A 39 -5.54 1.97 -3.31
C SER A 39 -4.51 1.19 -4.12
N LEU A 40 -5.00 0.33 -5.02
CA LEU A 40 -4.16 -0.36 -5.99
C LEU A 40 -4.18 0.39 -7.31
N TYR A 41 -3.01 0.54 -7.92
CA TYR A 41 -2.84 1.08 -9.25
C TYR A 41 -2.35 -0.03 -10.19
N PHE A 42 -3.02 -0.15 -11.33
CA PHE A 42 -2.64 -1.08 -12.38
C PHE A 42 -2.10 -0.29 -13.58
N PRO A 43 -0.90 -0.60 -14.07
CA PRO A 43 -0.33 0.07 -15.25
C PRO A 43 -1.04 -0.34 -16.55
N ILE A 44 -1.87 -1.39 -16.51
CA ILE A 44 -2.65 -1.87 -17.65
C ILE A 44 -4.13 -1.97 -17.25
N ALA A 45 -5.03 -1.82 -18.22
CA ALA A 45 -6.46 -2.00 -17.99
C ALA A 45 -6.75 -3.47 -17.64
N ILE A 46 -7.13 -3.69 -16.39
CA ILE A 46 -7.43 -5.00 -15.81
C ILE A 46 -8.81 -4.90 -15.16
N ASP A 47 -9.70 -5.84 -15.50
CA ASP A 47 -11.04 -5.96 -14.91
C ASP A 47 -11.10 -7.03 -13.81
N LEU A 48 -9.94 -7.45 -13.29
CA LEU A 48 -9.89 -8.44 -12.21
C LEU A 48 -10.17 -7.75 -10.87
N GLY A 49 -11.04 -8.36 -10.07
CA GLY A 49 -11.34 -7.88 -8.72
C GLY A 49 -10.15 -8.10 -7.80
N TRP A 50 -9.42 -7.04 -7.49
CA TRP A 50 -8.38 -7.06 -6.45
C TRP A 50 -8.87 -6.29 -5.24
N GLU A 51 -8.77 -6.91 -4.07
CA GLU A 51 -9.20 -6.33 -2.80
C GLU A 51 -8.03 -6.31 -1.83
N ILE A 52 -7.78 -5.16 -1.21
CA ILE A 52 -6.84 -5.04 -0.10
C ILE A 52 -7.53 -5.52 1.18
N ILE A 53 -6.99 -6.58 1.79
CA ILE A 53 -7.58 -7.22 2.97
C ILE A 53 -6.84 -6.88 4.26
N ALA A 54 -5.55 -6.54 4.19
CA ALA A 54 -4.80 -6.09 5.36
C ALA A 54 -3.58 -5.29 4.94
N PHE A 55 -3.12 -4.42 5.83
CA PHE A 55 -1.82 -3.76 5.72
C PHE A 55 -1.35 -3.28 7.09
N ASP A 56 -0.05 -3.15 7.23
CA ASP A 56 0.60 -2.59 8.39
C ASP A 56 1.12 -1.20 8.08
N LEU A 57 1.06 -0.32 9.08
CA LEU A 57 1.56 1.03 9.00
C LEU A 57 2.59 1.21 10.11
N THR A 58 3.84 1.41 9.71
CA THR A 58 5.01 1.50 10.56
C THR A 58 5.60 2.89 10.49
N VAL A 59 5.92 3.47 11.64
CA VAL A 59 6.63 4.75 11.74
C VAL A 59 7.95 4.52 12.43
N ILE A 60 9.01 5.07 11.84
CA ILE A 60 10.35 5.05 12.41
C ILE A 60 10.59 6.37 13.15
N GLU A 61 10.59 6.32 14.48
CA GLU A 61 10.98 7.43 15.34
C GLU A 61 12.35 7.15 15.97
N GLY A 62 13.41 7.65 15.32
CA GLY A 62 14.78 7.45 15.78
C GLY A 62 15.18 5.97 15.71
N LYS A 63 15.27 5.31 16.87
CA LYS A 63 15.58 3.86 17.00
C LYS A 63 14.36 2.99 17.31
N LYS A 64 13.17 3.60 17.42
CA LYS A 64 11.93 2.88 17.73
C LYS A 64 11.09 2.75 16.47
N GLU A 65 10.58 1.55 16.26
CA GLU A 65 9.62 1.24 15.20
C GLU A 65 8.27 1.01 15.88
N ILE A 66 7.26 1.75 15.42
CA ILE A 66 5.90 1.62 15.94
C ILE A 66 5.01 1.17 14.77
N THR A 67 4.53 -0.06 14.86
CA THR A 67 3.70 -0.69 13.82
C THR A 67 2.25 -0.82 14.27
N LYS A 68 1.32 -0.51 13.37
CA LYS A 68 -0.13 -0.66 13.57
C LYS A 68 -0.77 -1.31 12.36
N SER A 69 -1.45 -2.43 12.60
CA SER A 69 -2.14 -3.21 11.58
C SER A 69 -3.56 -2.70 11.30
N SER A 70 -4.01 -2.91 10.07
CA SER A 70 -5.40 -2.79 9.63
C SER A 70 -5.82 -4.05 8.88
N ASN A 71 -7.08 -4.46 9.06
CA ASN A 71 -7.71 -5.61 8.39
C ASN A 71 -8.66 -5.15 7.27
N SER A 72 -8.38 -4.01 6.67
CA SER A 72 -9.18 -3.39 5.61
C SER A 72 -8.25 -2.56 4.71
N SER A 73 -8.76 -2.08 3.57
CA SER A 73 -8.12 -1.02 2.77
C SER A 73 -8.16 0.35 3.45
N LEU A 74 -9.02 0.50 4.48
CA LEU A 74 -9.17 1.72 5.25
C LEU A 74 -8.10 1.85 6.33
N ILE A 75 -7.70 3.10 6.56
CA ILE A 75 -6.82 3.50 7.66
C ILE A 75 -7.61 3.40 8.97
N SER A 76 -7.12 2.59 9.90
CA SER A 76 -7.74 2.44 11.21
C SER A 76 -7.54 3.68 12.09
N GLN A 77 -8.37 3.84 13.13
CA GLN A 77 -8.21 4.98 14.05
C GLN A 77 -6.85 4.97 14.77
N SER A 78 -6.33 3.78 15.09
CA SER A 78 -4.99 3.64 15.68
C SER A 78 -3.88 4.04 14.71
N GLN A 79 -4.05 3.77 13.41
CA GLN A 79 -3.13 4.23 12.38
C GLN A 79 -3.23 5.74 12.16
N LYS A 80 -4.44 6.32 12.20
CA LYS A 80 -4.62 7.78 12.18
C LYS A 80 -3.86 8.44 13.33
N ALA A 81 -4.02 7.95 14.56
CA ALA A 81 -3.29 8.43 15.73
C ALA A 81 -1.76 8.34 15.53
N LEU A 82 -1.28 7.27 14.89
CA LEU A 82 0.14 7.13 14.55
C LEU A 82 0.61 8.19 13.54
N MET A 83 -0.22 8.53 12.56
CA MET A 83 0.07 9.60 11.61
C MET A 83 0.02 10.99 12.26
N GLU A 84 -0.67 11.14 13.39
CA GLU A 84 -0.71 12.41 14.13
C GLU A 84 0.57 12.69 14.91
N ILE A 85 1.28 11.65 15.36
CA ILE A 85 2.54 11.81 16.10
C ILE A 85 3.75 12.00 15.18
N LEU A 86 3.62 11.68 13.88
CA LEU A 86 4.66 11.87 12.88
C LEU A 86 5.20 13.30 12.86
N LYS A 87 6.53 13.43 12.85
CA LYS A 87 7.26 14.70 12.74
C LYS A 87 7.88 14.85 11.35
N PRO A 88 8.12 16.09 10.88
CA PRO A 88 8.93 16.34 9.70
C PRO A 88 10.27 15.60 9.77
N GLY A 89 10.69 15.00 8.65
CA GLY A 89 11.88 14.17 8.50
C GLY A 89 11.71 12.70 8.88
N GLN A 90 10.57 12.30 9.47
CA GLN A 90 10.31 10.89 9.78
C GLN A 90 9.79 10.13 8.55
N LYS A 91 10.05 8.82 8.54
CA LYS A 91 9.58 7.91 7.51
C LYS A 91 8.33 7.17 7.98
N LEU A 92 7.34 7.17 7.11
CA LEU A 92 6.14 6.35 7.19
C LEU A 92 6.27 5.21 6.20
N ILE A 93 6.11 3.99 6.70
CA ILE A 93 6.21 2.76 5.92
C ILE A 93 4.84 2.10 5.95
N ILE A 94 4.32 1.76 4.79
CA ILE A 94 3.14 0.90 4.66
C ILE A 94 3.64 -0.43 4.12
N GLU A 95 3.48 -1.49 4.89
CA GLU A 95 4.06 -2.80 4.64
C GLU A 95 3.07 -3.93 4.93
N ASN A 96 3.49 -5.18 4.69
CA ASN A 96 2.64 -6.37 4.82
C ASN A 96 1.29 -6.23 4.11
N ILE A 97 1.30 -5.56 2.96
CA ILE A 97 0.09 -5.21 2.22
C ILE A 97 -0.43 -6.48 1.56
N LYS A 98 -1.52 -6.99 2.11
CA LYS A 98 -2.12 -8.24 1.73
C LYS A 98 -3.32 -7.98 0.84
N VAL A 99 -3.32 -8.61 -0.33
CA VAL A 99 -4.40 -8.50 -1.31
C VAL A 99 -5.00 -9.87 -1.60
N ARG A 100 -6.32 -9.88 -1.85
CA ARG A 100 -7.08 -11.02 -2.35
C ARG A 100 -7.47 -10.73 -3.79
N ILE A 101 -7.16 -11.68 -4.67
CA ILE A 101 -7.57 -11.67 -6.07
C ILE A 101 -8.93 -12.38 -6.17
N SER A 102 -9.76 -12.04 -7.17
CA SER A 102 -11.06 -12.67 -7.42
C SER A 102 -11.00 -14.20 -7.58
N ASP A 103 -9.83 -14.74 -7.93
CA ASP A 103 -9.50 -16.17 -7.93
C ASP A 103 -9.42 -16.81 -6.51
N GLY A 104 -9.51 -16.00 -5.46
CA GLY A 104 -9.38 -16.41 -4.05
C GLY A 104 -7.93 -16.43 -3.55
N SER A 105 -6.97 -16.46 -4.47
CA SER A 105 -5.53 -16.37 -4.19
C SER A 105 -5.16 -15.10 -3.41
N GLN A 106 -4.27 -15.23 -2.43
CA GLN A 106 -3.72 -14.11 -1.66
C GLN A 106 -2.29 -13.81 -2.10
N ARG A 107 -1.95 -12.52 -2.16
CA ARG A 107 -0.58 -12.04 -2.44
C ARG A 107 -0.18 -10.94 -1.46
N TYR A 108 1.13 -10.83 -1.27
CA TYR A 108 1.74 -9.70 -0.58
C TYR A 108 2.35 -8.77 -1.61
N LEU A 109 2.08 -7.49 -1.45
CA LEU A 109 2.62 -6.43 -2.30
C LEU A 109 3.85 -5.78 -1.65
N PRO A 110 4.75 -5.21 -2.47
CA PRO A 110 5.90 -4.50 -1.96
C PRO A 110 5.49 -3.31 -1.08
N PRO A 111 6.28 -2.98 -0.04
CA PRO A 111 5.98 -1.86 0.84
C PRO A 111 6.16 -0.53 0.11
N ILE A 112 5.47 0.51 0.61
CA ILE A 112 5.69 1.89 0.19
C ILE A 112 6.23 2.71 1.35
N ILE A 113 7.26 3.49 1.08
CA ILE A 113 7.92 4.34 2.05
C ILE A 113 7.68 5.79 1.64
N MET A 114 7.25 6.60 2.59
CA MET A 114 7.05 8.04 2.42
C MET A 114 7.82 8.79 3.48
N GLU A 115 8.32 9.97 3.14
CA GLU A 115 8.97 10.88 4.07
C GLU A 115 8.05 12.06 4.38
N ILE A 116 7.94 12.43 5.64
CA ILE A 116 7.11 13.56 6.05
C ILE A 116 7.92 14.85 5.96
N LYS A 117 7.37 15.89 5.35
CA LYS A 117 7.92 17.25 5.36
C LYS A 117 7.08 18.18 6.24
#